data_AF-A0A3L7LR88-F1
#
_entry.id   AF-A0A3L7LR88-F1
#
_cell.length_a   1.000
_cell.length_b   1.000
_cell.length_c   1.000
_cell.angle_alpha   90.00
_cell.angle_beta   90.00
_cell.angle_gamma   90.00
#
_symmetry.space_group_name_H-M   'P 1'
#
loop_
_entity.id
_entity.type
_entity.pdbx_description
1 polymer ?
#
loop_
_entity_poly.entity_id
_entity_poly.type
_entity_poly.pdbx_seq_one_letter_code
_entity_poly.pdbx_strand_id
1 'polypeptide(L)'
;MLFSGDAEAVHKVIALILDYAITTTHFGKITLRVSNNDAGGAITFTISDTGSGIGEQELANLSQPFVSPAQQDRYQRGSELTWFLCDHLCR
;
A
#
# COMPACT_ATOMS: atom_id res chain seq x y z
N MET A 1 -9.26 -10.68 22.00
CA MET A 1 -8.50 -9.41 22.07
C MET A 1 -9.23 -8.41 21.22
N LEU A 2 -9.61 -7.24 21.74
CA LEU A 2 -10.27 -6.19 20.96
C LEU A 2 -9.18 -5.22 20.50
N PHE A 3 -9.01 -5.03 19.19
CA PHE A 3 -8.11 -4.01 18.65
C PHE A 3 -8.87 -2.69 18.55
N SER A 4 -8.20 -1.60 18.89
CA SER A 4 -8.73 -0.23 18.79
C SER A 4 -7.82 0.59 17.88
N GLY A 5 -8.41 1.34 16.95
CA GLY A 5 -7.70 2.16 15.98
C GLY A 5 -8.67 2.87 15.04
N ASP A 6 -8.12 3.68 14.13
CA ASP A 6 -8.89 4.36 13.10
C ASP A 6 -9.18 3.38 11.94
N ALA A 7 -10.41 2.87 11.90
CA ALA A 7 -10.83 1.91 10.88
C ALA A 7 -10.86 2.53 9.47
N GLU A 8 -11.13 3.83 9.33
CA GLU A 8 -11.12 4.50 8.03
C GLU A 8 -9.69 4.66 7.52
N ALA A 9 -8.74 5.03 8.39
CA ALA A 9 -7.33 5.11 8.02
C ALA A 9 -6.81 3.75 7.55
N VAL A 10 -7.10 2.67 8.30
CA VAL A 10 -6.72 1.30 7.92
C VAL A 10 -7.34 0.90 6.59
N HIS A 11 -8.65 1.12 6.41
CA HIS A 11 -9.33 0.84 5.14
C HIS A 11 -8.67 1.59 3.98
N LYS A 12 -8.35 2.88 4.16
CA LYS A 12 -7.77 3.72 3.12
C LYS A 12 -6.37 3.26 2.72
N VAL A 13 -5.52 2.91 3.69
CA VAL A 13 -4.19 2.36 3.42
C VAL A 13 -4.29 1.04 2.65
N ILE A 14 -5.13 0.11 3.10
CA ILE A 14 -5.32 -1.17 2.42
C ILE A 14 -5.87 -0.98 1.00
N ALA A 15 -6.84 -0.08 0.81
CA ALA A 15 -7.42 0.20 -0.48
C ALA A 15 -6.40 0.81 -1.46
N LEU A 16 -5.57 1.76 -1.01
CA LEU A 16 -4.50 2.35 -1.83
C LEU A 16 -3.49 1.30 -2.28
N ILE A 17 -3.02 0.46 -1.35
CA ILE A 17 -2.03 -0.58 -1.68
C ILE A 17 -2.63 -1.66 -2.59
N LEU A 18 -3.89 -2.06 -2.37
CA LEU A 18 -4.56 -3.04 -3.24
C LEU A 18 -4.82 -2.49 -4.64
N ASP A 19 -5.25 -1.23 -4.78
CA ASP A 19 -5.44 -0.63 -6.10
C ASP A 19 -4.11 -0.58 -6.87
N TYR A 20 -3.03 -0.20 -6.19
CA TYR A 20 -1.67 -0.24 -6.76
C TYR A 20 -1.26 -1.65 -7.20
N ALA A 21 -1.46 -2.65 -6.35
CA ALA A 21 -1.13 -4.04 -6.69
C ALA A 21 -1.95 -4.55 -7.89
N ILE A 22 -3.24 -4.18 -7.98
CA ILE A 22 -4.15 -4.56 -9.08
C ILE A 22 -3.73 -3.90 -10.39
N THR A 23 -3.35 -2.63 -10.38
CA THR A 23 -2.98 -1.90 -11.60
C THR A 23 -1.62 -2.34 -12.15
N THR A 24 -0.71 -2.76 -11.27
CA THR A 24 0.68 -3.16 -11.61
C THR A 24 0.86 -4.67 -11.80
N THR A 25 -0.13 -5.49 -11.42
CA THR A 25 -0.15 -6.95 -11.70
C THR A 25 -0.99 -7.26 -12.93
N HIS A 26 -0.35 -7.40 -14.09
CA HIS A 26 -1.05 -7.73 -15.34
C HIS A 26 -1.67 -9.13 -15.34
N PHE A 27 -0.91 -10.12 -14.90
CA PHE A 27 -1.35 -11.50 -14.71
C PHE A 27 -0.61 -12.10 -13.52
N GLY A 28 -1.33 -12.78 -12.64
CA GLY A 28 -0.72 -13.44 -11.48
C GLY A 28 -1.62 -13.43 -10.26
N LYS A 29 -1.02 -13.24 -9.08
CA LYS A 29 -1.71 -13.38 -7.79
C LYS A 29 -1.42 -12.19 -6.89
N ILE A 30 -2.47 -11.69 -6.25
CA ILE A 30 -2.40 -10.73 -5.15
C ILE A 30 -2.92 -11.42 -3.90
N THR A 31 -2.18 -11.32 -2.80
CA THR A 31 -2.51 -11.95 -1.52
C THR A 31 -2.53 -10.90 -0.43
N LEU A 32 -3.64 -10.80 0.30
CA LEU A 32 -3.73 -10.09 1.58
C LEU A 32 -3.69 -11.12 2.71
N ARG A 33 -2.70 -11.01 3.59
CA ARG A 33 -2.58 -11.81 4.82
C ARG A 33 -2.74 -10.88 6.01
N VAL A 34 -3.49 -11.34 7.00
CA VAL A 34 -3.64 -10.66 8.30
C VAL A 34 -3.09 -11.59 9.37
N SER A 35 -2.15 -11.10 10.16
CA SER A 35 -1.57 -11.84 11.29
C SER A 35 -1.57 -10.99 12.55
N ASN A 36 -1.86 -11.61 13.69
CA ASN A 36 -1.68 -11.00 14.99
C ASN A 36 -0.29 -11.35 15.50
N ASN A 37 0.44 -10.37 16.04
CA ASN A 37 1.57 -10.66 16.89
C ASN A 37 1.08 -10.73 18.34
N ASP A 38 0.82 -11.95 18.83
CA ASP A 38 0.26 -12.20 20.17
C ASP A 38 1.12 -11.61 21.31
N ALA A 39 2.41 -11.35 21.07
CA ALA A 39 3.31 -10.72 22.03
C ALA A 39 3.34 -9.18 21.94
N GLY A 40 2.89 -8.59 20.83
CA GLY A 40 3.07 -7.17 20.51
C GLY A 40 1.79 -6.33 20.48
N GLY A 41 0.62 -6.94 20.59
CA GLY A 41 -0.67 -6.22 20.56
C GLY A 41 -0.93 -5.49 19.23
N ALA A 42 -0.27 -5.91 18.14
CA ALA A 42 -0.35 -5.30 16.83
C ALA A 42 -0.90 -6.28 15.79
N ILE A 43 -1.76 -5.77 14.91
CA ILE A 43 -2.17 -6.49 13.70
C ILE A 43 -1.21 -6.10 12.58
N THR A 44 -0.70 -7.10 11.88
CA THR A 44 0.08 -6.90 10.64
C THR A 44 -0.78 -7.29 9.45
N PHE A 45 -0.94 -6.35 8.52
CA PHE A 45 -1.50 -6.59 7.19
C PHE A 45 -0.34 -6.72 6.20
N THR A 46 -0.26 -7.82 5.47
CA THR A 46 0.75 -8.05 4.43
C THR A 46 0.05 -8.20 3.10
N ILE A 47 0.33 -7.29 2.18
CA ILE A 47 -0.09 -7.39 0.78
C ILE A 47 1.13 -7.84 -0.03
N SER A 48 0.95 -8.88 -0.86
CA SER A 48 2.00 -9.39 -1.74
C SER A 48 1.41 -9.68 -3.11
N ASP A 49 2.05 -9.18 -4.15
CA ASP A 49 1.67 -9.40 -5.54
C ASP A 49 2.81 -10.03 -6.35
N THR A 50 2.51 -10.40 -7.59
CA THR A 50 3.47 -10.94 -8.56
C THR A 50 3.64 -10.02 -9.77
N GLY A 51 3.29 -8.74 -9.62
CA GLY A 51 3.35 -7.72 -10.66
C GLY A 51 4.75 -7.13 -10.81
N SER A 52 4.82 -5.94 -11.39
CA SER A 52 6.08 -5.22 -11.62
C SER A 52 6.73 -4.67 -10.34
N GLY A 53 6.06 -4.78 -9.19
CA GLY A 53 6.50 -4.20 -7.94
C GLY A 53 6.43 -2.66 -7.94
N ILE A 54 7.06 -2.06 -6.93
CA ILE A 54 7.12 -0.61 -6.75
C ILE A 54 8.30 -0.05 -7.55
N GLY A 55 8.05 0.96 -8.38
CA GLY A 55 9.11 1.64 -9.11
C GLY A 55 10.08 2.33 -8.13
N GLU A 56 11.38 2.08 -8.28
CA GLU A 56 12.39 2.62 -7.36
C GLU A 56 12.35 4.15 -7.24
N GLN A 57 12.08 4.85 -8.35
CA GLN A 57 11.95 6.31 -8.34
C GLN A 57 10.70 6.78 -7.59
N GLU A 58 9.61 6.00 -7.65
CA GLU A 58 8.35 6.32 -6.98
C GLU A 58 8.48 6.23 -5.45
N LEU A 59 9.42 5.43 -4.93
CA LEU A 59 9.74 5.38 -3.50
C LEU A 59 10.23 6.74 -2.95
N ALA A 60 10.76 7.62 -3.80
CA ALA A 60 11.10 8.99 -3.38
C ALA A 60 9.87 9.78 -2.90
N ASN A 61 8.66 9.39 -3.32
CA ASN A 61 7.43 10.04 -2.90
C ASN A 61 7.02 9.71 -1.45
N LEU A 62 7.63 8.71 -0.80
CA LEU A 62 7.32 8.33 0.59
C LEU A 62 7.53 9.49 1.57
N SER A 63 8.62 10.24 1.42
CA SER A 63 8.99 11.33 2.34
C SER A 63 8.42 12.68 1.92
N GLN A 64 8.20 12.89 0.62
CA GLN A 64 7.64 14.12 0.06
C GLN A 64 6.84 13.80 -1.20
N PRO A 65 5.57 14.22 -1.31
CA PRO A 65 4.76 13.92 -2.49
C PRO A 65 5.27 14.68 -3.72
N PHE A 66 5.00 14.12 -4.90
CA PHE A 66 5.30 14.73 -6.22
C PHE A 66 6.79 14.89 -6.56
N VAL A 67 7.69 14.19 -5.87
CA VAL A 67 9.14 14.19 -6.17
C VAL A 67 9.45 13.42 -7.45
N SER A 68 8.71 12.36 -7.71
CA SER A 68 8.83 11.54 -8.92
C SER A 68 7.45 11.18 -9.46
N PRO A 69 7.31 11.02 -10.80
CA PRO A 69 6.04 10.60 -11.38
C PRO A 69 5.63 9.22 -10.87
N ALA A 70 4.32 8.99 -10.79
CA ALA A 70 3.80 7.67 -10.43
C ALA A 70 4.22 6.62 -11.46
N GLN A 71 4.39 5.37 -11.02
CA GLN A 71 4.65 4.28 -11.96
C GLN A 71 3.50 4.18 -12.95
N GLN A 72 3.83 4.13 -14.25
CA GLN A 72 2.81 3.98 -15.26
C GLN A 72 2.15 2.60 -15.14
N ASP A 73 0.84 2.62 -15.06
CA ASP A 73 0.01 1.42 -15.13
C ASP A 73 -0.91 1.48 -16.35
N ARG A 74 -1.46 0.30 -16.71
CA ARG A 74 -2.33 0.14 -17.89
C ARG A 74 -3.59 1.03 -17.85
N TYR A 75 -4.03 1.40 -16.66
CA TYR A 75 -5.26 2.15 -16.41
C TYR A 75 -5.02 3.63 -16.11
N GLN A 76 -3.75 4.08 -16.04
CA GLN A 76 -3.37 5.45 -15.69
C GLN A 76 -3.97 5.90 -14.34
N ARG A 77 -3.99 5.00 -13.36
CA ARG A 77 -4.55 5.22 -12.02
C ARG A 77 -3.48 5.46 -10.96
N GLY A 78 -2.20 5.25 -11.29
CA GLY A 78 -1.06 5.58 -10.44
C GLY A 78 -1.10 7.04 -10.00
N SER A 79 -0.78 7.28 -8.73
CA SER A 79 -0.74 8.62 -8.14
C SER A 79 0.53 8.80 -7.30
N GLU A 80 1.18 9.95 -7.46
CA GLU A 80 2.36 10.37 -6.70
C GLU A 80 2.08 10.54 -5.20
N LEU A 81 0.80 10.51 -4.79
CA LEU A 81 0.37 10.59 -3.40
C LEU A 81 0.23 9.23 -2.72
N THR A 82 0.19 8.13 -3.48
CA THR A 82 -0.17 6.80 -2.95
C THR A 82 0.69 6.42 -1.74
N TRP A 83 2.02 6.42 -1.93
CA TRP A 83 2.95 6.00 -0.88
C TRP A 83 3.11 7.04 0.23
N PHE A 84 3.05 8.32 -0.10
CA PHE A 84 3.04 9.40 0.90
C PHE A 84 1.87 9.27 1.88
N LEU A 85 0.66 9.03 1.37
CA LEU A 85 -0.53 8.87 2.21
C LEU A 85 -0.46 7.59 3.03
N CYS A 86 0.06 6.49 2.46
CA CYS A 86 0.28 5.25 3.20
C CYS A 86 1.26 5.46 4.38
N ASP A 87 2.38 6.14 4.16
CA ASP A 87 3.34 6.46 5.25
C ASP A 87 2.70 7.36 6.30
N HIS A 88 2.01 8.44 5.87
CA HIS A 88 1.42 9.41 6.78
C HIS A 88 0.30 8.83 7.66
N LEU A 89 -0.53 7.92 7.12
CA LEU A 89 -1.62 7.27 7.86
C LEU A 89 -1.15 6.12 8.77
N CYS A 90 0.08 5.63 8.59
CA CYS A 90 0.65 4.56 9.42
C CYS A 90 1.54 5.06 10.58
N ARG A 91 1.73 6.38 10.71
CA ARG A 91 2.48 7.02 11.80
C ARG A 91 1.58 7.37 12.98
#